data_AF-A0A9N6YXY5-F1
#
_entry.id   AF-A0A9N6YXY5-F1
#
_cell.length_a   1.000
_cell.length_b   1.000
_cell.length_c   1.000
_cell.angle_alpha   90.00
_cell.angle_beta   90.00
_cell.angle_gamma   90.00
#
_symmetry.space_group_name_H-M   'P 1'
#
loop_
_entity.id
_entity.type
_entity.pdbx_description
1 polymer ?
#
loop_
_entity_poly.entity_id
_entity_poly.type
_entity_poly.pdbx_seq_one_letter_code
_entity_poly.pdbx_strand_id
1 'polypeptide(L)'
;MNHVPNEALAAVDAFGEGHLRGDPPAVRERLRSDLRVRITANADGRTARCWFETEHTRAPPTLRERGSFLATYVDGVDERLREWGIDPPETYEYRETVEGTHRYEGTLSLP
;
A
#
# COMPACT_ATOMS: atom_id res chain seq x y z
N MET A 1 -3.92 12.72 12.80
CA MET A 1 -5.30 12.46 12.30
C MET A 1 -5.15 11.56 11.10
N ASN A 2 -5.60 10.31 11.19
CA ASN A 2 -5.36 9.33 10.14
C ASN A 2 -6.35 9.60 9.00
N HIS A 3 -5.85 9.95 7.81
CA HIS A 3 -6.69 10.24 6.64
C HIS A 3 -7.15 8.95 5.94
N VAL A 4 -6.60 7.81 6.35
CA VAL A 4 -6.92 6.49 5.80
C VAL A 4 -8.35 6.08 6.18
N PRO A 5 -9.18 5.66 5.22
CA PRO A 5 -10.52 5.12 5.51
C PRO A 5 -10.48 3.92 6.44
N ASN A 6 -11.47 3.79 7.33
CA ASN A 6 -11.54 2.69 8.29
C ASN A 6 -11.58 1.31 7.60
N GLU A 7 -12.22 1.22 6.43
CA GLU A 7 -12.26 0.01 5.59
C GLU A 7 -10.85 -0.41 5.12
N ALA A 8 -10.01 0.56 4.76
CA ALA A 8 -8.63 0.30 4.38
C ALA A 8 -7.78 -0.19 5.57
N LEU A 9 -7.96 0.42 6.75
CA LEU A 9 -7.29 -0.05 7.97
C LEU A 9 -7.73 -1.46 8.35
N ALA A 10 -9.03 -1.75 8.29
CA ALA A 10 -9.57 -3.08 8.59
C ALA A 10 -9.06 -4.16 7.62
N ALA A 11 -8.88 -3.83 6.34
CA ALA A 11 -8.29 -4.76 5.38
C ALA A 11 -6.81 -5.01 5.64
N VAL A 12 -6.04 -3.98 6.04
CA VAL A 12 -4.64 -4.12 6.47
C VAL A 12 -4.56 -5.00 7.72
N ASP A 13 -5.50 -4.84 8.66
CA ASP A 13 -5.58 -5.69 9.84
C ASP A 13 -5.87 -7.14 9.48
N ALA A 14 -6.85 -7.38 8.61
CA ALA A 14 -7.16 -8.72 8.14
C ALA A 14 -5.97 -9.36 7.41
N PHE A 15 -5.19 -8.57 6.65
CA PHE A 15 -3.96 -9.03 6.02
C PHE A 15 -2.90 -9.44 7.04
N GLY A 16 -2.60 -8.58 8.01
CA GLY A 16 -1.63 -8.88 9.08
C GLY A 16 -2.06 -10.08 9.93
N GLU A 17 -3.33 -10.15 10.30
CA GLU A 17 -3.90 -11.27 11.05
C GLU A 17 -3.88 -12.58 10.25
N GLY A 18 -4.23 -12.52 8.96
CA GLY A 18 -4.18 -13.66 8.05
C GLY A 18 -2.75 -14.15 7.81
N HIS A 19 -1.77 -13.25 7.79
CA HIS A 19 -0.36 -13.62 7.69
C HIS A 19 0.09 -14.48 8.89
N LEU A 20 -0.31 -14.12 10.12
CA LEU A 20 -0.05 -14.95 11.32
C LEU A 20 -0.71 -16.34 11.25
N ARG A 21 -1.77 -16.49 10.46
CA ARG A 21 -2.47 -17.76 10.21
C ARG A 21 -1.96 -18.51 8.98
N GLY A 22 -1.03 -17.92 8.22
CA GLY A 22 -0.49 -18.49 6.99
C GLY A 22 -1.38 -18.32 5.74
N ASP A 23 -2.49 -17.57 5.84
CA ASP A 23 -3.39 -17.28 4.72
C ASP A 23 -3.83 -15.79 4.72
N PRO A 24 -2.91 -14.88 4.38
CA PRO A 24 -3.21 -13.44 4.35
C PRO A 24 -4.15 -13.08 3.17
N PRO A 25 -5.37 -12.56 3.43
CA PRO A 25 -6.26 -12.12 2.37
C PRO A 25 -5.69 -10.89 1.65
N ALA A 26 -5.80 -10.85 0.32
CA ALA A 26 -5.31 -9.71 -0.45
C ALA A 26 -6.07 -8.40 -0.11
N VAL A 27 -5.34 -7.30 0.11
CA VAL A 27 -5.91 -5.97 0.31
C VAL A 27 -6.21 -5.33 -1.04
N ARG A 28 -7.39 -4.75 -1.22
CA ARG A 28 -7.82 -4.06 -2.44
C ARG A 28 -8.71 -2.87 -2.11
N GLU A 29 -8.12 -1.85 -1.50
CA GLU A 29 -8.89 -0.78 -0.87
C GLU A 29 -8.70 0.56 -1.55
N ARG A 30 -9.76 1.38 -1.46
CA ARG A 30 -9.75 2.75 -1.98
C ARG A 30 -9.46 3.71 -0.84
N LEU A 31 -8.34 4.40 -0.92
CA LEU A 31 -7.94 5.40 0.07
C LEU A 31 -8.58 6.76 -0.22
N ARG A 32 -8.75 7.08 -1.50
CA ARG A 32 -9.38 8.32 -1.99
C ARG A 32 -9.98 8.10 -3.38
N SER A 33 -10.70 9.09 -3.90
CA SER A 33 -11.26 9.04 -5.25
C SER A 33 -10.24 8.65 -6.32
N ASP A 34 -9.01 9.14 -6.23
CA ASP A 34 -7.91 8.93 -7.19
C ASP A 34 -6.75 8.10 -6.60
N LEU A 35 -6.96 7.40 -5.48
CA LEU A 35 -5.91 6.62 -4.82
C LEU A 35 -6.45 5.28 -4.31
N ARG A 36 -5.81 4.20 -4.74
CA ARG A 36 -6.09 2.84 -4.28
C ARG A 36 -4.80 2.18 -3.81
N VAL A 37 -4.93 1.26 -2.86
CA VAL A 37 -3.84 0.43 -2.37
C VAL A 37 -4.18 -1.04 -2.61
N ARG A 38 -3.16 -1.80 -3.01
CA ARG A 38 -3.26 -3.24 -3.13
C ARG A 38 -2.07 -3.90 -2.47
N ILE A 39 -2.35 -4.93 -1.68
CA ILE A 39 -1.32 -5.73 -1.01
C ILE A 39 -1.61 -7.20 -1.30
N THR A 40 -0.59 -7.94 -1.69
CA THR A 40 -0.70 -9.39 -1.91
C THR A 40 0.56 -10.05 -1.41
N ALA A 41 0.42 -11.05 -0.54
CA ALA A 41 1.56 -11.82 -0.08
C ALA A 41 2.20 -12.58 -1.26
N ASN A 42 3.53 -12.62 -1.28
CA ASN A 42 4.25 -13.43 -2.24
C ASN A 42 4.30 -14.89 -1.76
N ALA A 43 4.57 -15.81 -2.68
CA ALA A 43 4.63 -17.24 -2.39
C ALA A 43 5.78 -17.63 -1.44
N ASP A 44 6.73 -16.73 -1.19
CA ASP A 44 7.85 -16.95 -0.28
C ASP A 44 7.46 -16.87 1.22
N GLY A 45 6.27 -16.35 1.53
CA GLY A 45 5.77 -16.14 2.89
C GLY A 45 6.55 -15.11 3.72
N ARG A 46 7.54 -14.44 3.12
CA ARG A 46 8.43 -13.47 3.79
C ARG A 46 8.30 -12.07 3.23
N THR A 47 7.72 -11.94 2.05
CA THR A 47 7.49 -10.65 1.43
C THR A 47 6.07 -10.53 0.93
N ALA A 48 5.60 -9.30 0.81
CA ALA A 48 4.35 -9.00 0.14
C ALA A 48 4.56 -7.86 -0.85
N ARG A 49 3.89 -7.95 -2.00
CA ARG A 49 3.89 -6.86 -2.97
C ARG A 49 2.81 -5.87 -2.58
N CYS A 50 3.22 -4.62 -2.36
CA CYS A 50 2.32 -3.50 -2.16
C CYS A 50 2.41 -2.57 -3.37
N TRP A 51 1.27 -2.14 -3.90
CA TRP A 51 1.26 -1.09 -4.91
C TRP A 51 0.11 -0.14 -4.74
N PHE A 52 0.36 1.10 -5.11
CA PHE A 52 -0.61 2.18 -5.13
C PHE A 52 -0.93 2.54 -6.58
N GLU A 53 -2.22 2.74 -6.82
CA GLU A 53 -2.76 3.14 -8.11
C GLU A 53 -3.32 4.54 -7.97
N THR A 54 -2.88 5.45 -8.85
CA THR A 54 -3.38 6.82 -8.83
C THR A 54 -3.59 7.42 -10.22
N GLU A 55 -4.71 8.10 -10.39
CA GLU A 55 -5.09 8.77 -11.63
C GLU A 55 -4.56 10.21 -11.58
N HIS A 56 -3.59 10.56 -12.43
CA HIS A 56 -3.08 11.93 -12.54
C HIS A 56 -2.42 12.18 -13.89
N THR A 57 -2.13 13.44 -14.20
CA THR A 57 -1.37 13.86 -15.39
C THR A 57 0.15 13.81 -15.21
N ARG A 58 0.65 13.53 -14.00
CA ARG A 58 2.08 13.56 -13.66
C ARG A 58 2.46 12.28 -12.92
N ALA A 59 3.54 11.65 -13.36
CA ALA A 59 4.14 10.48 -12.74
C ALA A 59 5.54 10.83 -12.21
N PRO A 60 5.67 11.44 -11.02
CA PRO A 60 6.97 11.53 -10.35
C PRO A 60 7.58 10.13 -10.15
N PRO A 61 8.90 10.03 -9.93
CA PRO A 61 9.57 8.74 -9.75
C PRO A 61 9.12 8.01 -8.47
N THR A 62 8.68 8.74 -7.44
CA THR A 62 8.16 8.15 -6.20
C THR A 62 6.77 8.67 -5.85
N LEU A 63 5.98 7.85 -5.17
CA LEU A 63 4.61 8.20 -4.79
C LEU A 63 4.55 9.44 -3.87
N ARG A 64 5.51 9.56 -2.94
CA ARG A 64 5.56 10.66 -1.96
C ARG A 64 5.91 12.00 -2.59
N GLU A 65 6.70 12.01 -3.67
CA GLU A 65 6.98 13.22 -4.45
C GLU A 65 5.74 13.79 -5.17
N ARG A 66 4.65 13.02 -5.29
CA ARG A 66 3.38 13.50 -5.88
C ARG A 66 2.75 14.62 -5.07
N GLY A 67 2.92 14.61 -3.74
CA GLY A 67 2.40 15.66 -2.88
C GLY A 67 2.18 15.22 -1.44
N SER A 68 2.30 16.19 -0.53
CA SER A 68 2.20 16.00 0.93
C SER A 68 0.90 15.35 1.37
N PHE A 69 -0.22 15.61 0.69
CA PHE A 69 -1.51 15.00 1.04
C PHE A 69 -1.61 13.52 0.66
N LEU A 70 -0.87 13.03 -0.34
CA LEU A 70 -0.81 11.58 -0.59
C LEU A 70 0.08 10.88 0.41
N ALA A 71 1.21 11.54 0.73
CA ALA A 71 2.15 11.00 1.70
C ALA A 71 1.42 10.64 3.00
N THR A 72 0.48 11.47 3.49
CA THR A 72 -0.26 11.15 4.71
C THR A 72 -1.13 9.89 4.65
N TYR A 73 -1.69 9.53 3.48
CA TYR A 73 -2.42 8.25 3.34
C TYR A 73 -1.46 7.07 3.33
N VAL A 74 -0.35 7.21 2.61
CA VAL A 74 0.69 6.18 2.52
C VAL A 74 1.30 5.95 3.90
N ASP A 75 1.64 7.03 4.60
CA ASP A 75 2.19 6.99 5.95
C ASP A 75 1.22 6.34 6.94
N GLY A 76 -0.09 6.61 6.82
CA GLY A 76 -1.10 5.96 7.67
C GLY A 76 -1.26 4.46 7.40
N VAL A 77 -1.14 4.01 6.15
CA VAL A 77 -1.11 2.58 5.79
C VAL A 77 0.18 1.93 6.29
N ASP A 78 1.32 2.58 6.06
CA ASP A 78 2.64 2.13 6.48
C ASP A 78 2.73 2.02 8.01
N GLU A 79 2.17 2.98 8.75
CA GLU A 79 2.08 2.93 10.22
C GLU A 79 1.28 1.72 10.69
N ARG A 80 0.10 1.47 10.08
CA ARG A 80 -0.72 0.32 10.42
C ARG A 80 -0.06 -1.02 10.08
N LEU A 81 0.67 -1.11 8.97
CA LEU A 81 1.46 -2.29 8.62
C LEU A 81 2.55 -2.57 9.67
N ARG A 82 3.26 -1.52 10.12
CA ARG A 82 4.30 -1.65 11.14
C ARG A 82 3.78 -2.14 12.49
N GLU A 83 2.54 -1.82 12.84
CA GLU A 83 1.91 -2.36 14.06
C GLU A 83 1.76 -3.89 14.04
N TRP A 84 1.68 -4.49 12.84
CA TRP A 84 1.70 -5.94 12.64
C TRP A 84 3.12 -6.51 12.45
N GLY A 85 4.17 -5.70 12.61
CA GLY A 85 5.55 -6.09 12.38
C GLY A 85 5.93 -6.18 10.90
N ILE A 86 5.09 -5.67 10.00
CA ILE A 86 5.34 -5.66 8.56
C ILE A 86 6.09 -4.39 8.21
N ASP A 87 7.28 -4.51 7.60
CA ASP A 87 8.12 -3.38 7.25
C ASP A 87 7.84 -2.92 5.81
N PRO A 88 7.25 -1.73 5.61
CA PRO A 88 7.06 -1.15 4.28
C PRO A 88 8.38 -0.60 3.70
N PRO A 89 8.49 -0.53 2.37
CA PRO A 89 9.68 0.02 1.73
C PRO A 89 9.83 1.51 2.04
N GLU A 90 11.06 2.02 1.97
CA GLU A 90 11.35 3.44 2.16
C GLU A 90 10.58 4.32 1.15
N THR A 91 10.46 3.84 -0.09
CA THR A 91 9.72 4.50 -1.15
C THR A 91 8.95 3.50 -2.01
N TYR A 92 7.82 3.96 -2.55
CA TYR A 92 7.07 3.26 -3.59
C TYR A 92 7.43 3.88 -4.94
N GLU A 93 8.12 3.11 -5.77
CA GLU A 93 8.68 3.56 -7.04
C GLU A 93 7.66 3.43 -8.16
N TYR A 94 7.64 4.42 -9.06
CA TYR A 94 6.84 4.36 -10.27
C TYR A 94 7.28 3.17 -11.12
N ARG A 95 6.32 2.33 -11.52
CA ARG A 95 6.56 1.17 -12.40
C ARG A 95 6.02 1.40 -13.79
N GLU A 96 4.76 1.79 -13.89
CA GLU A 96 4.06 1.88 -15.17
C GLU A 96 2.82 2.75 -15.06
N THR A 97 2.26 3.09 -16.22
CA THR A 97 0.94 3.72 -16.34
C THR A 97 0.05 2.82 -17.18
N VAL A 98 -1.07 2.40 -16.61
CA VAL A 98 -2.08 1.56 -17.29
C VAL A 98 -3.35 2.39 -17.40
N GLU A 99 -3.80 2.65 -18.63
CA GLU A 99 -5.06 3.38 -18.90
C GLU A 99 -5.17 4.73 -18.15
N GLY A 100 -4.06 5.46 -18.02
CA GLY A 100 -4.01 6.75 -17.31
C GLY A 100 -3.89 6.64 -15.78
N THR A 101 -3.81 5.42 -15.25
CA THR A 101 -3.53 5.14 -13.84
C THR A 101 -2.06 4.82 -13.64
N HIS A 102 -1.36 5.65 -12.88
CA HIS A 102 0.03 5.44 -12.49
C HIS A 102 0.10 4.40 -11.37
N ARG A 103 0.99 3.42 -11.54
CA ARG A 103 1.26 2.38 -10.55
C ARG A 103 2.61 2.60 -9.90
N TYR A 104 2.59 2.67 -8.58
CA TYR A 104 3.78 2.76 -7.73
C TYR A 104 3.88 1.47 -6.93
N GLU A 105 5.01 0.80 -6.98
CA GLU A 105 5.19 -0.52 -6.37
C GLU A 105 6.29 -0.49 -5.31
N GLY A 106 6.14 -1.38 -4.34
CA GLY A 106 7.06 -1.57 -3.25
C GLY A 106 6.93 -2.97 -2.68
N THR A 107 7.99 -3.43 -2.01
CA THR A 107 8.01 -4.75 -1.38
C THR A 107 7.96 -4.55 0.13
N LEU A 108 6.93 -5.13 0.76
CA LEU A 108 6.82 -5.22 2.21
C LEU A 108 7.63 -6.44 2.70
N SER A 109 8.30 -6.30 3.82
CA SER A 109 8.92 -7.42 4.54
C SER A 109 7.98 -7.90 5.63
N LEU A 110 7.67 -9.19 5.63
CA LEU A 110 6.84 -9.84 6.63
C LEU A 110 7.73 -10.43 7.75
N PRO A 111 7.24 -10.47 9.00
CA PRO A 111 8.00 -10.97 10.15
C PRO A 111 8.31 -12.47 10.13
#